data_AF-A0A538D6F8-F1
#
_entry.id   AF-A0A538D6F8-F1
#
_cell.length_a   1.000
_cell.length_b   1.000
_cell.length_c   1.000
_cell.angle_alpha   90.00
_cell.angle_beta   90.00
_cell.angle_gamma   90.00
#
_symmetry.space_group_name_H-M   'P 1'
#
loop_
_entity.id
_entity.type
_entity.pdbx_description
1 polymer ?
#
loop_
_entity_poly.entity_id
_entity_poly.type
_entity_poly.pdbx_seq_one_letter_code
_entity_poly.pdbx_strand_id
1 'polypeptide(L)' 'DGVQVFVRQDQDATAKVQRGMRSRFAARGRYSWQEESHVQFNRWLVQRYRKHWPDAATMVASEPSE' A
#
# COMPACT_ATOMS: atom_id res chain seq x y z
N ASP A 1 24.03 -0.93 -19.11
CA ASP A 1 23.18 -1.84 -18.32
C ASP A 1 21.73 -1.34 -18.32
N GLY A 2 20.86 -1.95 -19.13
CA GLY A 2 19.52 -1.41 -19.41
C GLY A 2 18.51 -1.60 -18.27
N VAL A 3 18.64 -2.66 -17.49
CA VAL A 3 17.73 -3.00 -16.37
C VAL A 3 17.67 -1.89 -15.31
N GLN A 4 18.81 -1.26 -15.04
CA GLN A 4 18.91 -0.18 -14.04
C GLN A 4 18.09 1.06 -14.41
N VAL A 5 17.84 1.30 -15.70
CA VAL A 5 17.00 2.42 -16.15
C VAL A 5 15.53 2.16 -15.81
N PHE A 6 15.04 0.95 -16.07
CA PHE A 6 13.66 0.57 -15.74
C PHE A 6 13.40 0.59 -14.22
N VAL A 7 14.34 0.08 -13.42
CA VAL A 7 14.23 0.11 -11.96
C VAL A 7 14.14 1.55 -11.44
N ARG A 8 14.97 2.46 -11.97
CA ARG A 8 14.93 3.87 -11.56
C ARG A 8 13.63 4.56 -11.95
N GLN A 9 13.10 4.26 -13.14
CA GLN A 9 11.83 4.79 -13.60
C GLN A 9 10.69 4.35 -12.68
N ASP A 10 10.61 3.07 -12.33
CA ASP A 10 9.57 2.53 -11.46
C ASP A 10 9.65 3.12 -10.03
N GLN A 11 10.86 3.28 -9.51
CA GLN A 11 11.08 3.90 -8.19
C GLN A 11 10.61 5.36 -8.17
N ASP A 12 10.98 6.14 -9.19
CA ASP A 12 10.58 7.54 -9.29
C ASP A 12 9.06 7.70 -9.43
N ALA A 13 8.44 6.90 -10.30
CA ALA A 13 6.99 6.88 -10.47
C ALA A 13 6.27 6.54 -9.15
N THR A 14 6.71 5.46 -8.48
CA THR A 14 6.13 5.01 -7.21
C THR A 14 6.28 6.07 -6.11
N ALA A 15 7.45 6.70 -5.99
CA ALA A 15 7.70 7.74 -5.00
C ALA A 15 6.80 8.97 -5.21
N LYS A 16 6.59 9.38 -6.47
CA LYS A 16 5.71 10.49 -6.82
C LYS A 16 4.24 10.17 -6.51
N VAL A 17 3.76 8.97 -6.82
CA VAL A 17 2.41 8.51 -6.43
C VAL A 17 2.24 8.56 -4.91
N GLN A 18 3.19 8.02 -4.15
CA GLN A 18 3.13 8.01 -2.69
C GLN A 18 3.13 9.43 -2.10
N ARG A 19 3.88 10.36 -2.70
CA ARG A 19 3.85 11.77 -2.31
C ARG A 19 2.48 12.40 -2.63
N GLY A 20 1.96 12.18 -3.83
CA GLY A 20 0.67 12.71 -4.27
C GLY A 20 -0.49 12.23 -3.40
N MET A 21 -0.48 10.96 -3.00
CA MET A 21 -1.54 10.35 -2.18
C MET A 21 -1.65 10.91 -0.76
N ARG A 22 -0.62 11.61 -0.26
CA ARG A 22 -0.67 12.32 1.02
C ARG A 22 -1.41 13.67 0.93
N SER A 23 -1.70 14.15 -0.28
CA SER A 23 -2.42 15.41 -0.47
C SER A 23 -3.90 15.28 -0.10
N ARG A 24 -4.46 16.34 0.49
CA ARG A 24 -5.92 16.48 0.68
C ARG A 24 -6.71 16.49 -0.63
N PHE A 25 -6.04 16.82 -1.73
CA PHE A 25 -6.62 16.87 -3.08
C PHE A 25 -6.33 15.62 -3.91
N ALA A 26 -5.80 14.56 -3.30
CA ALA A 26 -5.49 13.33 -4.03
C ALA A 26 -6.75 12.75 -4.69
N ALA A 27 -6.72 12.57 -6.00
CA ALA A 27 -7.81 11.93 -6.74
C ALA A 27 -7.83 10.43 -6.40
N ARG A 28 -8.75 10.02 -5.53
CA ARG A 28 -8.99 8.60 -5.22
C ARG A 28 -9.89 7.99 -6.28
N GLY A 29 -9.32 7.80 -7.48
CA GLY A 29 -10.00 7.24 -8.64
C GLY A 29 -10.11 5.72 -8.60
N ARG A 30 -10.88 5.17 -9.53
CA ARG A 30 -10.98 3.71 -9.74
C ARG A 30 -9.79 3.23 -10.55
N TYR A 31 -9.36 2.00 -10.29
CA TYR A 31 -8.42 1.30 -11.17
C TYR A 31 -8.99 1.16 -12.58
N SER A 32 -8.12 1.30 -13.57
CA SER A 32 -8.42 0.96 -14.96
C SER A 32 -8.43 -0.57 -15.14
N TRP A 33 -8.99 -1.04 -16.26
CA TRP A 33 -9.05 -2.48 -16.55
C TRP A 33 -7.66 -3.10 -16.77
N GLN A 34 -6.68 -2.33 -17.24
CA GLN A 34 -5.29 -2.79 -17.36
C GLN A 34 -4.61 -2.98 -15.99
N GLU A 35 -5.17 -2.43 -14.92
CA GLU A 35 -4.63 -2.51 -13.56
C GLU A 35 -5.30 -3.60 -12.72
N GLU A 36 -5.97 -4.58 -13.34
CA GLU A 36 -6.66 -5.66 -12.62
C GLU A 36 -5.73 -6.40 -11.63
N SER A 37 -4.44 -6.55 -11.95
CA SER A 37 -3.45 -7.13 -11.04
C SER A 37 -3.30 -6.34 -9.73
N HIS A 38 -3.34 -5.00 -9.78
CA HIS A 38 -3.32 -4.15 -8.58
C HIS A 38 -4.58 -4.34 -7.74
N VAL A 39 -5.74 -4.50 -8.39
CA VAL A 39 -7.00 -4.78 -7.69
C VAL A 39 -6.93 -6.10 -6.93
N GLN A 40 -6.47 -7.16 -7.60
CA GLN A 40 -6.35 -8.49 -6.99
C GLN A 40 -5.33 -8.50 -5.85
N PHE A 41 -4.18 -7.86 -6.05
CA PHE A 41 -3.16 -7.72 -5.02
C PHE A 41 -3.68 -6.97 -3.78
N ASN A 42 -4.36 -5.84 -3.98
CA ASN A 42 -4.93 -5.07 -2.87
C ASN A 42 -6.05 -5.83 -2.14
N ARG A 43 -6.88 -6.59 -2.85
CA ARG A 43 -7.89 -7.47 -2.23
C ARG A 43 -7.22 -8.51 -1.33
N TRP A 44 -6.17 -9.17 -1.84
CA TRP A 44 -5.40 -10.13 -1.05
C TRP A 44 -4.74 -9.47 0.18
N LEU A 45 -4.12 -8.30 0.01
CA LEU A 45 -3.49 -7.56 1.11
C LEU A 45 -4.50 -7.21 2.21
N VAL A 46 -5.65 -6.64 1.85
CA VAL A 46 -6.68 -6.25 2.83
C VAL A 46 -7.20 -7.48 3.59
N GLN A 47 -7.45 -8.59 2.90
CA GLN A 47 -7.86 -9.83 3.56
C GLN A 47 -6.80 -10.33 4.53
N ARG A 48 -5.53 -10.33 4.11
CA ARG A 48 -4.41 -10.74 4.95
C ARG A 48 -4.30 -9.87 6.19
N TYR A 49 -4.34 -8.54 6.04
CA TYR A 49 -4.24 -7.63 7.18
C TYR A 49 -5.41 -7.81 8.14
N ARG A 50 -6.65 -7.91 7.65
CA ARG A 50 -7.81 -8.15 8.52
C ARG A 50 -7.72 -9.46 9.30
N LYS A 51 -7.20 -10.52 8.68
CA LYS A 51 -7.02 -11.83 9.33
C LYS A 51 -5.98 -11.80 10.45
N HIS A 52 -4.94 -10.98 10.30
CA HIS A 52 -3.79 -10.96 11.21
C HIS A 52 -3.70 -9.67 12.03
N TRP A 53 -4.70 -8.77 11.91
CA TRP A 53 -4.73 -7.57 12.70
C TRP A 53 -4.97 -7.98 14.16
N PRO A 54 -4.13 -7.52 15.10
CA PRO A 54 -4.35 -7.82 16.51
C PRO A 54 -5.69 -7.21 16.94
N ASP A 55 -6.53 -8.01 17.58
CA ASP A 55 -7.74 -7.47 18.21
C ASP A 55 -7.36 -6.43 19.26
N ALA A 56 -8.27 -5.49 19.54
CA ALA A 56 -8.03 -4.42 20.53
C ALA A 56 -7.58 -4.98 21.90
N ALA A 57 -8.04 -6.17 22.28
CA ALA A 57 -7.60 -6.88 23.49
C ALA A 57 -6.12 -7.31 23.43
N THR A 58 -5.64 -7.74 22.26
CA THR A 58 -4.24 -8.14 22.03
C THR A 58 -3.30 -6.93 22.02
N MET A 59 -3.77 -5.78 21.55
CA MET A 59 -3.00 -4.53 21.56
C MET A 59 -2.80 -3.98 22.97
N VAL A 60 -3.82 -4.01 23.84
CA VAL A 60 -3.73 -3.56 25.25
C VAL A 60 -2.82 -4.49 26.07
N ALA A 61 -2.83 -5.79 25.82
CA ALA A 61 -1.97 -6.75 26.51
C ALA A 61 -0.47 -6.65 26.15
N SER A 62 -0.12 -5.87 25.12
CA SER A 62 1.25 -5.70 24.62
C SER A 62 1.89 -4.39 25.08
N GLU A 63 1.17 -3.52 25.80
CA GLU A 63 1.74 -2.31 26.40
C GLU A 63 2.55 -2.68 27.65
N PRO A 64 3.85 -2.36 27.72
CA PRO A 64 4.63 -2.57 28.93
C PRO A 64 4.08 -1.67 30.04
N SER A 65 3.76 -2.26 31.20
CA SER A 65 3.39 -1.51 32.39
C SER A 65 4.57 -0.65 32.84
N GLU A 66 4.40 0.68 32.89
CA GLU A 66 5.31 1.61 33.58
C GLU A 66 5.30 1.41 35.10
#